data_AF-A0A011V6C2-F1
#
_entry.id   AF-A0A011V6C2-F1
#
_cell.length_a   1.000
_cell.length_b   1.000
_cell.length_c   1.000
_cell.angle_alpha   90.00
_cell.angle_beta   90.00
_cell.angle_gamma   90.00
#
_symmetry.space_group_name_H-M   'P 1'
#
loop_
_entity.id
_entity.type
_entity.pdbx_description
1 polymer ?
#
loop_
_entity_poly.entity_id
_entity_poly.type
_entity_poly.pdbx_seq_one_letter_code
_entity_poly.pdbx_strand_id
1 'polypeptide(L)'
;MVDEERYMKLVKKHRKKIAAVKDYEELFTRLGAEKAGSITLTSGRIVACPLESIGDESRHIEYYYRAPAGTHTVELAKSSTGRNAAVRIVFSDTHAVRYELALIGTAEELDCISDLEAGRIPFYESCTASPIIVADQGLMPDLLEHLSERYGSNDYYEKEGKKLLLEKSTCSEEPLCSGLMDFYLEADDAHFPIFFNGEGGGHHPIYWGFDHAENICCMIFDFDLKELQGDEEPRGRTGNFFKKLRRGDR
;
A
#
# COMPACT_ATOMS: atom_id res chain seq x y z
N MET A 1 -2.28 5.89 20.99
CA MET A 1 -3.39 5.13 20.37
C MET A 1 -4.70 5.64 20.92
N VAL A 2 -5.66 5.94 20.04
CA VAL A 2 -7.01 6.37 20.44
C VAL A 2 -7.77 5.18 20.99
N ASP A 3 -8.69 5.43 21.92
CA ASP A 3 -9.71 4.45 22.31
C ASP A 3 -10.41 3.88 21.06
N GLU A 4 -10.47 2.55 20.94
CA GLU A 4 -10.96 1.85 19.74
C GLU A 4 -12.41 2.20 19.42
N GLU A 5 -13.27 2.30 20.42
CA GLU A 5 -14.68 2.68 20.23
C GLU A 5 -14.79 4.09 19.66
N ARG A 6 -14.02 5.04 20.24
CA ARG A 6 -13.96 6.42 19.75
C ARG A 6 -13.39 6.50 18.34
N TYR A 7 -12.34 5.74 18.03
CA TYR A 7 -11.72 5.70 16.71
C TYR A 7 -12.74 5.21 15.67
N MET A 8 -13.37 4.06 15.92
CA MET A 8 -14.36 3.48 15.01
C MET A 8 -15.60 4.36 14.82
N LYS A 9 -16.01 5.10 15.86
CA LYS A 9 -17.09 6.10 15.74
C LYS A 9 -16.71 7.24 14.79
N LEU A 10 -15.46 7.69 14.82
CA LEU A 10 -14.95 8.73 13.92
C LEU A 10 -14.77 8.21 12.48
N VAL A 11 -14.24 6.99 12.30
CA VAL A 11 -14.18 6.32 10.99
C VAL A 11 -15.57 6.24 10.36
N LYS A 12 -16.56 5.75 11.10
CA LYS A 12 -17.96 5.66 10.62
C LYS A 12 -18.53 7.04 10.27
N LYS A 13 -18.25 8.06 11.07
CA LYS A 13 -18.67 9.45 10.80
C LYS A 13 -18.07 9.98 9.49
N HIS A 14 -16.84 9.61 9.18
CA HIS A 14 -16.09 10.09 8.02
C HIS A 14 -16.05 9.11 6.83
N ARG A 15 -16.79 8.00 6.90
CA ARG A 15 -16.84 6.92 5.89
C ARG A 15 -16.96 7.41 4.45
N LYS A 16 -17.83 8.39 4.18
CA LYS A 16 -17.99 8.98 2.83
C LYS A 16 -16.75 9.71 2.31
N LYS A 17 -15.93 10.28 3.21
CA LYS A 17 -14.71 11.00 2.83
C LYS A 17 -13.56 10.06 2.51
N ILE A 18 -13.50 8.94 3.22
CA ILE A 18 -12.46 7.91 3.08
C ILE A 18 -12.84 6.81 2.08
N ALA A 19 -14.03 6.88 1.47
CA ALA A 19 -14.43 5.93 0.44
C ALA A 19 -13.62 6.15 -0.84
N ALA A 20 -13.21 5.07 -1.50
CA ALA A 20 -12.64 5.17 -2.84
C ALA A 20 -13.68 5.71 -3.83
N VAL A 21 -13.21 6.48 -4.80
CA VAL A 21 -14.03 6.93 -5.93
C VAL A 21 -14.04 5.88 -7.05
N LYS A 22 -12.95 5.13 -7.19
CA LYS A 22 -12.78 4.10 -8.22
C LYS A 22 -13.47 2.79 -7.81
N ASP A 23 -14.07 2.11 -8.78
CA ASP A 23 -14.45 0.71 -8.68
C ASP A 23 -13.24 -0.16 -9.03
N TYR A 24 -12.63 -0.78 -8.01
CA TYR A 24 -11.44 -1.61 -8.23
C TYR A 24 -11.79 -2.99 -8.81
N GLU A 25 -13.00 -3.52 -8.63
CA GLU A 25 -13.37 -4.76 -9.32
C GLU A 25 -13.46 -4.51 -10.82
N GLU A 26 -14.08 -3.39 -11.22
CA GLU A 26 -14.11 -2.96 -12.62
C GLU A 26 -12.69 -2.70 -13.16
N LEU A 27 -11.85 -1.99 -12.39
CA LEU A 27 -10.48 -1.68 -12.81
C LEU A 27 -9.65 -2.95 -13.08
N PHE A 28 -9.61 -3.88 -12.11
CA PHE A 28 -8.82 -5.10 -12.22
C PHE A 28 -9.35 -6.01 -13.33
N THR A 29 -10.67 -6.07 -13.53
CA THR A 29 -11.29 -6.82 -14.62
C THR A 29 -10.93 -6.21 -15.98
N ARG A 30 -11.10 -4.89 -16.13
CA ARG A 30 -10.85 -4.17 -17.39
C ARG A 30 -9.38 -4.23 -17.81
N LEU A 31 -8.46 -4.15 -16.86
CA LEU A 31 -7.02 -4.20 -17.11
C LEU A 31 -6.48 -5.64 -17.22
N GLY A 32 -7.31 -6.66 -16.99
CA GLY A 32 -6.89 -8.06 -17.05
C GLY A 32 -5.80 -8.38 -16.03
N ALA A 33 -6.08 -8.10 -14.75
CA ALA A 33 -5.11 -8.31 -13.68
C ALA A 33 -4.62 -9.77 -13.63
N GLU A 34 -3.33 -9.93 -13.33
CA GLU A 34 -2.65 -11.22 -13.28
C GLU A 34 -2.14 -11.52 -11.87
N LYS A 35 -2.01 -12.82 -11.54
CA LYS A 35 -1.32 -13.25 -10.32
C LYS A 35 0.17 -12.97 -10.49
N ALA A 36 0.75 -12.17 -9.59
CA ALA A 36 2.11 -11.68 -9.71
C ALA A 36 3.01 -12.06 -8.51
N GLY A 37 2.43 -12.49 -7.40
CA GLY A 37 3.19 -12.94 -6.23
C GLY A 37 2.28 -13.37 -5.08
N SER A 38 2.85 -13.48 -3.90
CA SER A 38 2.12 -13.77 -2.66
C SER A 38 2.56 -12.86 -1.52
N ILE A 39 1.79 -12.84 -0.44
CA ILE A 39 2.19 -12.29 0.86
C ILE A 39 1.85 -13.31 1.95
N THR A 40 2.76 -13.49 2.91
CA THR A 40 2.51 -14.35 4.08
C THR A 40 2.20 -13.48 5.30
N LEU A 41 1.07 -13.77 5.96
CA LEU A 41 0.59 -13.04 7.14
C LEU A 41 0.47 -13.96 8.34
N THR A 42 1.26 -13.72 9.39
CA THR A 42 1.22 -14.50 10.64
C THR A 42 0.34 -13.85 11.70
N SER A 43 0.31 -12.51 11.76
CA SER A 43 -0.47 -11.74 12.74
C SER A 43 -1.67 -11.00 12.14
N GLY A 44 -1.69 -10.87 10.80
CA GLY A 44 -2.66 -10.09 10.05
C GLY A 44 -2.40 -8.58 10.09
N ARG A 45 -1.37 -8.12 10.81
CA ARG A 45 -1.01 -6.70 10.86
C ARG A 45 -0.09 -6.38 9.70
N ILE A 46 -0.62 -5.67 8.72
CA ILE A 46 0.12 -5.31 7.52
C ILE A 46 0.94 -4.05 7.77
N VAL A 47 2.22 -4.12 7.41
CA VAL A 47 3.17 -3.02 7.40
C VAL A 47 3.60 -2.76 5.97
N ALA A 48 3.60 -1.50 5.54
CA ALA A 48 4.22 -1.06 4.31
C ALA A 48 5.41 -0.15 4.61
N CYS A 49 6.48 -0.27 3.83
CA CYS A 49 7.67 0.55 3.98
C CYS A 49 8.37 0.79 2.63
N PRO A 50 8.93 2.00 2.39
CA PRO A 50 9.91 2.19 1.32
C PRO A 50 11.10 1.26 1.50
N LEU A 51 11.47 0.52 0.47
CA LEU A 51 12.52 -0.48 0.53
C LEU A 51 13.89 0.11 0.89
N GLU A 52 14.19 1.34 0.44
CA GLU A 52 15.42 2.08 0.81
C GLU A 52 15.50 2.44 2.30
N SER A 53 14.37 2.44 3.00
CA SER A 53 14.27 2.83 4.42
C SER A 53 13.86 1.65 5.31
N ILE A 54 13.98 0.40 4.83
CA ILE A 54 13.36 -0.76 5.48
C ILE A 54 13.83 -0.99 6.92
N GLY A 55 15.09 -0.71 7.27
CA GLY A 55 15.56 -0.81 8.66
C GLY A 55 15.46 0.48 9.48
N ASP A 56 14.76 1.51 8.98
CA ASP A 56 14.28 2.61 9.82
C ASP A 56 12.82 2.36 10.22
N GLU A 57 12.61 1.82 11.42
CA GLU A 57 11.28 1.54 11.97
C GLU A 57 10.35 2.76 11.98
N SER A 58 10.89 3.98 12.03
CA SER A 58 10.06 5.18 12.00
C SER A 58 9.40 5.45 10.64
N ARG A 59 9.81 4.68 9.61
CA ARG A 59 9.30 4.72 8.23
C ARG A 59 8.29 3.59 7.97
N HIS A 60 8.03 2.74 8.96
CA HIS A 60 7.06 1.66 8.87
C HIS A 60 5.64 2.22 9.04
N ILE A 61 4.75 1.87 8.11
CA ILE A 61 3.34 2.24 8.16
C ILE A 61 2.55 0.97 8.49
N GLU A 62 2.17 0.81 9.76
CA GLU A 62 1.26 -0.24 10.20
C GLU A 62 -0.19 0.22 10.03
N TYR A 63 -1.00 -0.57 9.32
CA TYR A 63 -2.41 -0.27 9.09
C TYR A 63 -3.28 -0.77 10.25
N TYR A 64 -4.34 -0.02 10.54
CA TYR A 64 -5.19 -0.22 11.70
C TYR A 64 -5.96 -1.55 11.68
N TYR A 65 -6.55 -1.89 10.54
CA TYR A 65 -7.27 -3.15 10.41
C TYR A 65 -6.32 -4.34 10.26
N ARG A 66 -6.80 -5.51 10.67
CA ARG A 66 -6.11 -6.78 10.47
C ARG A 66 -6.69 -7.55 9.30
N ALA A 67 -5.81 -8.07 8.47
CA ALA A 67 -6.15 -9.07 7.47
C ALA A 67 -6.23 -10.48 8.09
N PRO A 68 -6.91 -11.44 7.45
CA PRO A 68 -6.83 -12.85 7.82
C PRO A 68 -5.37 -13.35 7.76
N ALA A 69 -4.97 -14.19 8.71
CA ALA A 69 -3.67 -14.86 8.65
C ALA A 69 -3.65 -15.90 7.50
N GLY A 70 -2.46 -16.22 7.01
CA GLY A 70 -2.23 -17.15 5.91
C GLY A 70 -1.42 -16.54 4.76
N THR A 71 -1.23 -17.32 3.70
CA THR A 71 -0.56 -16.89 2.48
C THR A 71 -1.60 -16.48 1.45
N HIS A 72 -1.53 -15.23 1.02
CA HIS A 72 -2.54 -14.58 0.17
C HIS A 72 -1.96 -14.24 -1.19
N THR A 73 -2.79 -14.36 -2.22
CA THR A 73 -2.38 -14.02 -3.59
C THR A 73 -2.26 -12.51 -3.75
N VAL A 74 -1.21 -12.09 -4.46
CA VAL A 74 -1.01 -10.71 -4.89
C VAL A 74 -1.22 -10.63 -6.40
N GLU A 75 -2.15 -9.77 -6.78
CA GLU A 75 -2.52 -9.51 -8.18
C GLU A 75 -2.02 -8.15 -8.61
N LEU A 76 -1.62 -8.05 -9.88
CA LEU A 76 -1.11 -6.84 -10.50
C LEU A 76 -1.99 -6.45 -11.69
N ALA A 77 -2.51 -5.23 -11.66
CA ALA A 77 -3.12 -4.58 -12.81
C ALA A 77 -2.11 -3.63 -13.46
N LYS A 78 -1.93 -3.76 -14.78
CA LYS A 78 -1.00 -2.92 -15.57
C LYS A 78 -1.79 -1.99 -16.48
N SER A 79 -1.28 -0.79 -16.69
CA SER A 79 -1.82 0.11 -17.71
C SER A 79 -1.32 -0.26 -19.11
N SER A 80 -1.82 0.43 -20.13
CA SER A 80 -1.42 0.22 -21.53
C SER A 80 0.07 0.47 -21.80
N THR A 81 0.75 1.24 -20.94
CA THR A 81 2.20 1.52 -21.03
C THR A 81 3.04 0.48 -20.27
N GLY A 82 2.40 -0.52 -19.66
CA GLY A 82 3.08 -1.56 -18.87
C GLY A 82 3.41 -1.13 -17.44
N ARG A 83 3.01 0.08 -17.03
CA ARG A 83 3.16 0.55 -15.64
C ARG A 83 2.17 -0.13 -14.72
N ASN A 84 2.58 -0.38 -13.48
CA ASN A 84 1.67 -0.85 -12.44
C ASN A 84 0.60 0.22 -12.20
N ALA A 85 -0.65 -0.14 -12.49
CA ALA A 85 -1.81 0.70 -12.24
C ALA A 85 -2.30 0.52 -10.79
N ALA A 86 -2.39 -0.73 -10.35
CA ALA A 86 -2.75 -1.07 -8.98
C ALA A 86 -2.25 -2.47 -8.62
N VAL A 87 -2.03 -2.70 -7.33
CA VAL A 87 -1.76 -4.02 -6.75
C VAL A 87 -2.90 -4.38 -5.80
N ARG A 88 -3.39 -5.62 -5.85
CA ARG A 88 -4.43 -6.15 -4.97
C ARG A 88 -3.90 -7.35 -4.21
N ILE A 89 -3.99 -7.31 -2.88
CA ILE A 89 -3.81 -8.47 -2.02
C ILE A 89 -5.20 -9.07 -1.80
N VAL A 90 -5.39 -10.35 -2.15
CA VAL A 90 -6.68 -11.05 -2.09
C VAL A 90 -6.73 -11.92 -0.83
N PHE A 91 -7.61 -11.58 0.12
CA PHE A 91 -7.76 -12.29 1.38
C PHE A 91 -8.89 -13.34 1.36
N SER A 92 -9.77 -13.27 0.38
CA SER A 92 -10.93 -14.16 0.23
C SER A 92 -11.45 -14.16 -1.21
N ASP A 93 -12.23 -15.17 -1.57
CA ASP A 93 -12.88 -15.26 -2.89
C ASP A 93 -14.11 -14.35 -3.05
N THR A 94 -14.52 -13.62 -2.02
CA THR A 94 -15.65 -12.68 -2.10
C THR A 94 -15.20 -11.34 -2.66
N HIS A 95 -16.04 -10.73 -3.51
CA HIS A 95 -15.78 -9.39 -4.06
C HIS A 95 -16.05 -8.30 -3.04
N ALA A 96 -15.22 -7.26 -3.09
CA ALA A 96 -15.47 -6.03 -2.34
C ALA A 96 -16.66 -5.28 -2.95
N VAL A 97 -17.52 -4.74 -2.08
CA VAL A 97 -18.64 -3.86 -2.46
C VAL A 97 -18.42 -2.42 -1.99
N ARG A 98 -17.36 -2.20 -1.22
CA ARG A 98 -16.94 -0.90 -0.72
C ARG A 98 -15.43 -0.93 -0.47
N TYR A 99 -14.78 0.18 -0.78
CA TYR A 99 -13.37 0.41 -0.45
C TYR A 99 -13.25 1.62 0.47
N GLU A 100 -12.51 1.50 1.56
CA GLU A 100 -12.20 2.59 2.49
C GLU A 100 -10.69 2.74 2.66
N LEU A 101 -10.20 3.97 2.83
CA LEU A 101 -8.78 4.23 3.02
C LEU A 101 -8.19 3.34 4.12
N ALA A 102 -6.99 2.84 3.87
CA ALA A 102 -6.21 2.11 4.84
C ALA A 102 -5.60 3.09 5.86
N LEU A 103 -6.35 3.28 6.94
CA LEU A 103 -5.99 4.17 8.03
C LEU A 103 -4.99 3.51 8.99
N ILE A 104 -4.24 4.31 9.76
CA ILE A 104 -3.18 3.85 10.68
C ILE A 104 -3.56 3.92 12.17
N GLY A 105 -4.75 4.43 12.51
CA GLY A 105 -5.25 4.34 13.90
C GLY A 105 -4.95 5.55 14.79
N THR A 106 -4.55 6.70 14.23
CA THR A 106 -4.17 7.88 15.03
C THR A 106 -5.29 8.93 15.09
N ALA A 107 -5.29 9.75 16.15
CA ALA A 107 -6.29 10.82 16.30
C ALA A 107 -6.04 11.92 15.27
N GLU A 108 -4.76 12.21 15.04
CA GLU A 108 -4.24 13.21 14.13
C GLU A 108 -4.66 12.90 12.70
N GLU A 109 -4.65 11.63 12.30
CA GLU A 109 -5.15 11.16 11.01
C GLU A 109 -6.64 11.50 10.84
N LEU A 110 -7.46 11.21 11.84
CA LEU A 110 -8.91 11.47 11.80
C LEU A 110 -9.26 12.96 11.83
N ASP A 111 -8.55 13.74 12.64
CA ASP A 111 -8.70 15.19 12.68
C ASP A 111 -8.38 15.79 11.32
N CYS A 112 -7.38 15.26 10.62
CA CYS A 112 -7.07 15.72 9.30
C CYS A 112 -8.07 15.21 8.23
N ILE A 113 -8.66 14.01 8.39
CA ILE A 113 -9.78 13.55 7.53
C ILE A 113 -11.00 14.47 7.62
N SER A 114 -11.22 15.07 8.78
CA SER A 114 -12.30 16.05 8.96
C SER A 114 -12.14 17.26 8.04
N ASP A 115 -10.90 17.62 7.68
CA ASP A 115 -10.54 18.71 6.76
C ASP A 115 -10.45 18.28 5.29
N LEU A 116 -10.51 16.97 4.98
CA LEU A 116 -10.45 16.48 3.60
C LEU A 116 -11.76 16.72 2.84
N GLU A 117 -11.64 17.08 1.56
CA GLU A 117 -12.72 16.85 0.59
C GLU A 117 -12.78 15.36 0.27
N ALA A 118 -13.97 14.83 -0.01
CA ALA A 118 -14.16 13.41 -0.30
C ALA A 118 -13.28 12.97 -1.49
N GLY A 119 -12.67 11.78 -1.39
CA GLY A 119 -11.74 11.28 -2.40
C GLY A 119 -10.36 11.92 -2.37
N ARG A 120 -10.05 12.78 -1.39
CA ARG A 120 -8.70 13.31 -1.16
C ARG A 120 -8.08 12.62 0.03
N ILE A 121 -6.80 12.29 -0.08
CA ILE A 121 -6.21 11.25 0.74
C ILE A 121 -4.95 11.76 1.40
N PRO A 122 -4.78 11.50 2.70
CA PRO A 122 -3.54 11.76 3.36
C PRO A 122 -2.64 10.54 3.33
N PHE A 123 -1.47 10.63 2.70
CA PHE A 123 -0.45 9.62 2.96
C PHE A 123 0.92 10.22 3.24
N TYR A 124 1.50 9.61 4.28
CA TYR A 124 2.86 9.73 4.76
C TYR A 124 3.83 9.68 3.59
N GLU A 125 4.70 10.68 3.59
CA GLU A 125 5.67 11.07 2.57
C GLU A 125 6.24 9.95 1.68
N SER A 126 6.06 10.13 0.37
CA SER A 126 7.00 9.72 -0.70
C SER A 126 7.47 8.27 -0.65
N CYS A 127 6.56 7.31 -0.78
CA CYS A 127 6.89 5.89 -0.98
C CYS A 127 7.10 5.52 -2.46
N THR A 128 7.52 6.46 -3.31
CA THR A 128 7.54 6.29 -4.77
C THR A 128 8.81 6.78 -5.44
N ALA A 129 9.74 7.41 -4.72
CA ALA A 129 11.13 7.40 -5.20
C ALA A 129 11.76 6.01 -5.04
N SER A 130 11.13 5.16 -4.21
CA SER A 130 11.56 3.81 -3.86
C SER A 130 10.43 2.81 -4.12
N PRO A 131 10.77 1.54 -4.42
CA PRO A 131 9.84 0.42 -4.33
C PRO A 131 9.27 0.29 -2.92
N ILE A 132 8.05 -0.22 -2.81
CA ILE A 132 7.38 -0.51 -1.53
C ILE A 132 7.50 -2.00 -1.27
N ILE A 133 7.93 -2.37 -0.07
CA ILE A 133 7.79 -3.72 0.48
C ILE A 133 6.60 -3.75 1.44
N VAL A 134 5.81 -4.82 1.34
CA VAL A 134 4.69 -5.09 2.24
C VAL A 134 5.00 -6.36 3.03
N ALA A 135 4.78 -6.32 4.34
CA ALA A 135 5.11 -7.39 5.26
C ALA A 135 4.06 -7.53 6.37
N ASP A 136 4.04 -8.69 7.02
CA ASP A 136 3.36 -8.84 8.31
C ASP A 136 4.27 -8.34 9.44
N GLN A 137 3.71 -7.61 10.39
CA GLN A 137 4.44 -7.13 11.57
C GLN A 137 5.16 -8.26 12.33
N GLY A 138 4.54 -9.46 12.40
CA GLY A 138 5.10 -10.63 13.06
C GLY A 138 6.30 -11.24 12.34
N LEU A 139 6.53 -10.92 11.06
CA LEU A 139 7.66 -11.40 10.25
C LEU A 139 8.75 -10.33 10.07
N MET A 140 8.51 -9.10 10.52
CA MET A 140 9.45 -8.00 10.38
C MET A 140 10.82 -8.25 11.06
N PRO A 141 10.91 -8.81 12.28
CA PRO A 141 12.21 -9.05 12.92
C PRO A 141 13.11 -9.96 12.08
N ASP A 142 12.59 -11.10 11.61
CA ASP A 142 13.36 -12.09 10.85
C ASP A 142 13.72 -11.57 9.45
N LEU A 143 12.81 -10.84 8.80
CA LEU A 143 13.08 -10.13 7.55
C LEU A 143 14.24 -9.13 7.72
N LEU A 144 14.20 -8.30 8.77
CA LEU A 144 15.23 -7.29 9.02
C LEU A 144 16.59 -7.90 9.36
N GLU A 145 16.60 -8.96 10.16
CA GLU A 145 17.82 -9.73 10.45
C GLU A 145 18.41 -10.29 9.16
N HIS A 146 17.61 -10.98 8.34
CA HIS A 146 18.06 -11.53 7.06
C HIS A 146 18.66 -10.46 6.13
N LEU A 147 17.96 -9.33 5.97
CA LEU A 147 18.43 -8.24 5.11
C LEU A 147 19.73 -7.62 5.66
N SER A 148 19.81 -7.45 6.98
CA SER A 148 21.00 -6.91 7.65
C SER A 148 22.21 -7.83 7.52
N GLU A 149 22.06 -9.13 7.77
CA GLU A 149 23.15 -10.09 7.68
C GLU A 149 23.69 -10.23 6.26
N ARG A 150 22.79 -10.23 5.27
CA ARG A 150 23.14 -10.50 3.88
C ARG A 150 23.60 -9.27 3.12
N TYR A 151 23.04 -8.10 3.43
CA TYR A 151 23.27 -6.86 2.67
C TYR A 151 23.78 -5.71 3.53
N GLY A 152 23.83 -5.83 4.84
CA GLY A 152 24.14 -4.73 5.76
C GLY A 152 22.93 -3.86 6.07
N SER A 153 22.98 -3.12 7.18
CA SER A 153 21.88 -2.26 7.64
C SER A 153 21.48 -1.24 6.56
N ASN A 154 20.23 -1.32 6.08
CA ASN A 154 19.58 -0.40 5.14
C ASN A 154 20.06 -0.39 3.69
N ASP A 155 20.88 -1.35 3.27
CA ASP A 155 21.52 -1.30 1.94
C ASP A 155 20.92 -2.27 0.90
N TYR A 156 19.88 -3.03 1.25
CA TYR A 156 19.30 -4.04 0.36
C TYR A 156 18.88 -3.46 -1.00
N TYR A 157 18.19 -2.31 -1.00
CA TYR A 157 17.74 -1.69 -2.23
C TYR A 157 18.91 -1.34 -3.16
N GLU A 158 19.95 -0.69 -2.64
CA GLU A 158 21.11 -0.26 -3.43
C GLU A 158 21.99 -1.44 -3.88
N LYS A 159 22.11 -2.50 -3.07
CA LYS A 159 22.97 -3.64 -3.37
C LYS A 159 22.34 -4.66 -4.31
N GLU A 160 21.05 -4.93 -4.18
CA GLU A 160 20.39 -6.01 -4.93
C GLU A 160 18.98 -5.62 -5.42
N GLY A 161 18.16 -4.99 -4.57
CA GLY A 161 16.75 -4.73 -4.86
C GLY A 161 16.53 -3.96 -6.17
N LYS A 162 17.33 -2.92 -6.43
CA LYS A 162 17.27 -2.12 -7.66
C LYS A 162 17.51 -2.96 -8.92
N LYS A 163 18.52 -3.83 -8.88
CA LYS A 163 18.87 -4.70 -10.01
C LYS A 163 17.73 -5.70 -10.28
N LEU A 164 17.26 -6.38 -9.24
CA LEU A 164 16.18 -7.38 -9.37
C LEU A 164 14.89 -6.73 -9.89
N LEU A 165 14.55 -5.54 -9.41
CA LEU A 165 13.37 -4.83 -9.89
C LEU A 165 13.49 -4.38 -11.34
N LEU A 166 14.68 -3.99 -11.78
CA LEU A 166 14.94 -3.68 -13.19
C LEU A 166 14.76 -4.93 -14.07
N GLU A 167 15.26 -6.10 -13.62
CA GLU A 167 15.06 -7.37 -14.32
C GLU A 167 13.58 -7.81 -14.34
N LYS A 168 12.81 -7.41 -13.33
CA LYS A 168 11.37 -7.67 -13.21
C LYS A 168 10.50 -6.55 -13.79
N SER A 169 11.09 -5.53 -14.40
CA SER A 169 10.34 -4.40 -14.93
C SER A 169 9.43 -4.84 -16.08
N THR A 170 8.15 -4.50 -15.99
CA THR A 170 7.13 -4.67 -17.03
C THR A 170 6.95 -3.42 -17.88
N CYS A 171 7.56 -2.29 -17.47
CA CYS A 171 7.53 -1.05 -18.24
C CYS A 171 8.76 -0.96 -19.16
N SER A 172 8.52 -0.65 -20.43
CA SER A 172 9.55 -0.49 -21.46
C SER A 172 9.95 0.97 -21.71
N GLU A 173 9.30 1.93 -21.03
CA GLU A 173 9.58 3.35 -21.20
C GLU A 173 10.78 3.76 -20.33
N GLU A 174 11.93 4.04 -20.93
CA GLU A 174 13.05 4.62 -20.17
C GLU A 174 12.73 6.07 -19.76
N PRO A 175 13.10 6.52 -18.54
CA PRO A 175 13.86 5.81 -17.49
C PRO A 175 12.98 5.08 -16.45
N LEU A 176 11.69 4.85 -16.74
CA LEU A 176 10.73 4.27 -15.80
C LEU A 176 10.95 2.76 -15.65
N CYS A 177 11.07 2.31 -14.41
CA CYS A 177 11.09 0.89 -14.05
C CYS A 177 9.83 0.59 -13.24
N SER A 178 8.93 -0.25 -13.73
CA SER A 178 7.72 -0.61 -12.98
C SER A 178 7.61 -2.12 -12.93
N GLY A 179 7.31 -2.68 -11.77
CA GLY A 179 7.20 -4.13 -11.64
C GLY A 179 6.80 -4.57 -10.25
N LEU A 180 6.69 -5.89 -10.09
CA LEU A 180 6.43 -6.55 -8.83
C LEU A 180 7.39 -7.73 -8.70
N MET A 181 7.97 -7.88 -7.52
CA MET A 181 8.83 -8.98 -7.13
C MET A 181 8.23 -9.65 -5.90
N ASP A 182 8.17 -10.98 -5.94
CA ASP A 182 7.84 -11.80 -4.78
C ASP A 182 9.16 -12.18 -4.09
N PHE A 183 9.48 -11.50 -2.99
CA PHE A 183 10.65 -11.82 -2.18
C PHE A 183 10.30 -12.96 -1.23
N TYR A 184 11.04 -14.07 -1.32
CA TYR A 184 10.83 -15.25 -0.49
C TYR A 184 11.93 -15.38 0.56
N LEU A 185 11.53 -15.52 1.82
CA LEU A 185 12.41 -15.81 2.94
C LEU A 185 12.26 -17.29 3.34
N GLU A 186 13.26 -18.09 2.97
CA GLU A 186 13.26 -19.53 3.21
C GLU A 186 13.14 -19.92 4.69
N ALA A 187 13.71 -19.11 5.59
CA ALA A 187 13.72 -19.40 7.03
C ALA A 187 12.32 -19.48 7.64
N ASP A 188 11.39 -18.65 7.13
CA ASP A 188 10.03 -18.52 7.64
C ASP A 188 8.97 -19.08 6.68
N ASP A 189 9.40 -19.65 5.55
CA ASP A 189 8.50 -20.02 4.44
C ASP A 189 7.56 -18.87 4.05
N ALA A 190 8.12 -17.65 3.99
CA ALA A 190 7.35 -16.41 3.93
C ALA A 190 7.60 -15.59 2.66
N HIS A 191 6.51 -15.03 2.14
CA HIS A 191 6.50 -14.18 0.95
C HIS A 191 6.25 -12.71 1.30
N PHE A 192 7.00 -11.82 0.64
CA PHE A 192 6.95 -10.37 0.81
C PHE A 192 6.87 -9.71 -0.57
N PRO A 193 5.71 -9.16 -0.98
CA PRO A 193 5.62 -8.49 -2.27
C PRO A 193 6.34 -7.14 -2.20
N ILE A 194 7.15 -6.90 -3.22
CA ILE A 194 7.85 -5.64 -3.44
C ILE A 194 7.39 -5.09 -4.79
N PHE A 195 6.88 -3.87 -4.83
CA PHE A 195 6.36 -3.31 -6.08
C PHE A 195 6.65 -1.83 -6.28
N PHE A 196 6.66 -1.42 -7.55
CA PHE A 196 6.98 -0.08 -7.97
C PHE A 196 6.27 0.32 -9.28
N ASN A 197 5.78 1.56 -9.39
CA ASN A 197 5.08 2.05 -10.59
C ASN A 197 5.96 2.81 -11.59
N GLY A 198 7.24 2.98 -11.28
CA GLY A 198 8.22 3.66 -12.11
C GLY A 198 8.28 5.17 -12.00
N GLU A 199 7.41 5.83 -11.24
CA GLU A 199 7.41 7.30 -11.13
C GLU A 199 7.62 7.76 -9.69
N GLY A 200 8.64 8.60 -9.51
CA GLY A 200 8.95 9.30 -8.27
C GLY A 200 7.96 10.39 -7.89
N GLY A 201 7.66 10.53 -6.60
CA GLY A 201 7.06 11.75 -6.04
C GLY A 201 5.54 11.82 -6.03
N GLY A 202 4.84 10.69 -6.17
CA GLY A 202 3.38 10.58 -6.04
C GLY A 202 2.91 10.24 -4.61
N HIS A 203 1.70 10.69 -4.26
CA HIS A 203 0.92 10.18 -3.12
C HIS A 203 -0.09 9.17 -3.64
N HIS A 204 -0.02 7.93 -3.16
CA HIS A 204 -0.83 6.84 -3.69
C HIS A 204 -1.83 6.34 -2.66
N PRO A 205 -3.13 6.29 -3.01
CA PRO A 205 -4.13 5.68 -2.16
C PRO A 205 -3.81 4.24 -1.80
N ILE A 206 -4.16 3.87 -0.58
CA ILE A 206 -4.24 2.48 -0.16
C ILE A 206 -5.62 2.27 0.45
N TYR A 207 -6.29 1.19 0.10
CA TYR A 207 -7.66 0.90 0.53
C TYR A 207 -7.81 -0.52 1.06
N TRP A 208 -8.68 -0.68 2.04
CA TRP A 208 -9.28 -1.96 2.40
C TRP A 208 -10.57 -2.16 1.60
N GLY A 209 -10.74 -3.33 0.99
CA GLY A 209 -11.98 -3.78 0.39
C GLY A 209 -12.82 -4.56 1.39
N PHE A 210 -14.12 -4.27 1.43
CA PHE A 210 -15.08 -4.89 2.32
C PHE A 210 -16.18 -5.58 1.52
N ASP A 211 -16.52 -6.80 1.92
CA ASP A 211 -17.64 -7.56 1.34
C ASP A 211 -19.01 -7.11 1.88
N HIS A 212 -20.09 -7.78 1.43
CA HIS A 212 -21.46 -7.51 1.90
C HIS A 212 -21.69 -7.77 3.39
N ALA A 213 -20.85 -8.59 4.02
CA ALA A 213 -20.91 -8.92 5.44
C ALA A 213 -19.98 -8.02 6.29
N GLU A 214 -19.43 -6.96 5.70
CA GLU A 214 -18.43 -6.06 6.30
C GLU A 214 -17.10 -6.74 6.68
N ASN A 215 -16.77 -7.90 6.11
CA ASN A 215 -15.46 -8.51 6.27
C ASN A 215 -14.45 -7.91 5.29
N ILE A 216 -13.18 -7.86 5.68
CA ILE A 216 -12.08 -7.49 4.81
C ILE A 216 -11.81 -8.62 3.83
N CYS A 217 -11.91 -8.32 2.53
CA CYS A 217 -11.72 -9.30 1.46
C CYS A 217 -10.50 -9.01 0.59
N CYS A 218 -10.02 -7.76 0.55
CA CYS A 218 -8.80 -7.39 -0.16
C CYS A 218 -8.16 -6.10 0.38
N MET A 219 -6.92 -5.85 -0.05
CA MET A 219 -6.23 -4.58 0.13
C MET A 219 -5.71 -4.09 -1.22
N ILE A 220 -5.91 -2.81 -1.53
CA ILE A 220 -5.55 -2.19 -2.81
C ILE A 220 -4.46 -1.16 -2.59
N PHE A 221 -3.41 -1.22 -3.40
CA PHE A 221 -2.42 -0.17 -3.57
C PHE A 221 -2.64 0.44 -4.95
N ASP A 222 -3.16 1.66 -5.00
CA ASP A 222 -3.50 2.36 -6.25
C ASP A 222 -2.41 3.37 -6.59
N PHE A 223 -1.78 3.22 -7.75
CA PHE A 223 -0.72 4.12 -8.19
C PHE A 223 -1.22 5.41 -8.85
N ASP A 224 -2.53 5.64 -8.81
CA ASP A 224 -3.21 6.86 -9.22
C ASP A 224 -2.72 7.42 -10.56
N LEU A 225 -2.58 6.52 -11.53
CA LEU A 225 -2.07 6.89 -12.85
C LEU A 225 -3.07 7.84 -13.51
N LYS A 226 -2.59 9.02 -13.90
CA LYS A 226 -3.40 10.07 -14.55
C LYS A 226 -4.20 9.59 -15.76
N GLU A 227 -3.63 8.66 -16.52
CA GLU A 227 -4.29 8.07 -17.71
C GLU A 227 -5.48 7.16 -17.38
N LEU A 228 -5.60 6.74 -16.11
CA LEU A 228 -6.70 5.93 -15.59
C LEU A 228 -7.69 6.75 -14.76
N GLN A 229 -7.42 8.03 -14.52
CA GLN A 229 -8.34 8.94 -13.86
C GLN A 229 -9.48 9.30 -14.82
N GLY A 230 -10.72 9.19 -14.35
CA GLY A 230 -11.88 9.67 -15.11
C GLY A 230 -11.95 11.20 -15.13
N ASP A 231 -12.67 11.76 -16.11
CA ASP A 231 -12.88 13.22 -16.25
C ASP A 231 -13.51 13.89 -14.99
N GLU A 232 -14.10 13.10 -14.08
CA GLU A 232 -14.76 13.56 -12.85
C GLU A 232 -13.88 13.55 -11.59
N GLU A 233 -12.60 13.12 -11.65
CA GLU A 233 -11.75 13.11 -10.44
C GLU A 233 -11.33 14.54 -10.00
N PRO A 234 -11.71 14.98 -8.79
CA PRO A 234 -11.43 16.34 -8.34
C PRO A 234 -9.93 16.54 -8.05
N ARG A 235 -9.27 17.36 -8.86
CA ARG A 235 -7.85 17.78 -8.68
C ARG A 235 -7.62 18.40 -7.30
N GLY A 236 -7.09 17.62 -6.36
CA GLY A 236 -6.86 18.06 -4.98
C GLY A 236 -5.54 18.82 -4.78
N ARG A 237 -5.59 19.95 -4.03
CA ARG A 237 -4.39 20.60 -3.48
C ARG A 237 -4.03 19.95 -2.14
N THR A 238 -2.92 19.23 -2.09
CA THR A 238 -2.38 18.52 -0.90
C THR A 238 -1.69 19.44 0.13
N GLY A 239 -1.53 20.73 -0.16
CA GLY A 239 -0.52 21.58 0.47
C GLY A 239 -0.65 21.93 1.96
N ASN A 240 -1.83 21.76 2.59
CA ASN A 240 -2.03 22.14 4.00
C ASN A 240 -2.11 20.95 4.98
N PHE A 241 -2.27 19.73 4.47
CA PHE A 241 -2.38 18.51 5.29
C PHE A 241 -1.08 18.23 6.06
N PHE A 242 0.05 18.23 5.35
CA PHE A 242 1.36 17.86 5.88
C PHE A 242 1.94 18.88 6.89
N LYS A 243 1.58 20.15 6.78
CA LYS A 243 2.02 21.19 7.73
C LYS A 243 1.42 21.00 9.13
N LYS A 244 0.24 20.38 9.24
CA LYS A 244 -0.41 20.10 10.52
C LYS A 244 0.11 18.81 11.15
N LEU A 245 0.28 17.73 10.39
CA LEU A 245 0.81 16.47 10.91
C LEU A 245 2.24 16.62 11.47
N ARG A 246 3.12 17.39 10.80
CA ARG A 246 4.50 17.64 11.27
C ARG A 246 4.60 18.58 12.49
N ARG A 247 3.52 19.27 12.85
CA ARG A 247 3.47 20.19 14.01
C ARG A 247 2.89 19.54 15.27
N GLY A 248 2.45 18.27 15.18
CA GLY A 248 2.19 17.45 16.35
C GLY A 248 3.52 16.94 16.88
N ASP A 249 4.08 17.67 17.84
CA ASP A 249 5.32 17.34 18.55
C ASP A 249 5.33 15.88 19.04
N ARG A 250 6.47 15.21 18.82
CA ARG A 250 6.94 14.12 19.69
C ARG A 250 7.39 14.70 21.03
#